data_AF-X1PNN3-F1
#
_entry.id   AF-X1PNN3-F1
#
_cell.length_a   1.000
_cell.length_b   1.000
_cell.length_c   1.000
_cell.angle_alpha   90.00
_cell.angle_beta   90.00
_cell.angle_gamma   90.00
#
_symmetry.space_group_name_H-M   'P 1'
#
loop_
_entity.id
_entity.type
_entity.pdbx_description
1 polymer ?
#
loop_
_entity_poly.entity_id
_entity_poly.type
_entity_poly.pdbx_seq_one_letter_code
_entity_poly.pdbx_strand_id
1 'polypeptide(L)'
;LVVYLTADKIENELKIPIYGNRSLLKSEDRTTNEKEYIDQYGILKRSGIRAPREISLDELDIIGIDKEVPVALVKVQQADNPLERAFFYITSEEDYHEQAEAMKAKGLINDQTLAEARIEEFGY
;
A
#
# COMPACT_ATOMS: atom_id res chain seq x y z
N LEU A 1 -11.41 1.57 -17.51
CA LEU A 1 -10.71 2.53 -18.40
C LEU A 1 -9.22 2.57 -18.06
N VAL A 2 -8.85 2.84 -16.81
CA VAL A 2 -7.45 2.94 -16.32
C VAL A 2 -6.58 1.71 -16.65
N VAL A 3 -7.15 0.50 -16.57
CA VAL A 3 -6.46 -0.75 -16.91
C VAL A 3 -6.08 -0.85 -18.40
N TYR A 4 -6.85 -0.21 -19.28
CA TYR A 4 -6.65 -0.26 -20.75
C TYR A 4 -5.99 1.00 -21.31
N LEU A 5 -6.25 2.14 -20.68
CA LEU A 5 -5.69 3.44 -20.98
C LEU A 5 -5.09 3.90 -19.66
N THR A 6 -3.77 3.86 -19.54
CA THR A 6 -3.05 4.31 -18.34
C THR A 6 -3.58 5.65 -17.85
N ALA A 7 -3.42 5.95 -16.55
CA ALA A 7 -3.91 7.21 -15.96
C ALA A 7 -3.44 8.43 -16.75
N ASP A 8 -2.19 8.43 -17.19
CA ASP A 8 -1.60 9.48 -18.04
C ASP A 8 -2.32 9.67 -19.38
N LYS A 9 -2.68 8.59 -20.08
CA LYS A 9 -3.45 8.68 -21.33
C LYS A 9 -4.86 9.19 -21.11
N ILE A 10 -5.50 8.82 -20.01
CA ILE A 10 -6.82 9.35 -19.66
C ILE A 10 -6.72 10.85 -19.35
N GLU A 11 -5.63 11.28 -18.70
CA GLU A 11 -5.41 12.66 -18.34
C GLU A 11 -5.15 13.56 -19.56
N ASN A 12 -4.21 13.14 -20.41
CA ASN A 12 -3.62 14.00 -21.43
C ASN A 12 -4.15 13.74 -22.85
N GLU A 13 -4.61 12.52 -23.17
CA GLU A 13 -4.93 12.11 -24.54
C GLU A 13 -6.43 11.84 -24.78
N LEU A 14 -7.19 11.49 -23.74
CA LEU A 14 -8.60 11.16 -23.88
C LEU A 14 -9.48 12.42 -24.10
N LYS A 15 -9.91 12.60 -25.36
CA LYS A 15 -10.73 13.75 -25.81
C LYS A 15 -12.23 13.59 -25.57
N ILE A 16 -12.65 12.55 -24.86
CA ILE A 16 -14.06 12.28 -24.55
C ILE A 16 -14.40 12.91 -23.19
N PRO A 17 -15.57 13.55 -23.02
CA PRO A 17 -16.04 13.97 -21.71
C PRO A 17 -16.15 12.77 -20.76
N ILE A 18 -15.60 12.92 -19.56
CA ILE A 18 -15.70 11.94 -18.48
C ILE A 18 -16.33 12.61 -17.26
N TYR A 19 -17.11 11.86 -16.49
CA TYR A 19 -17.64 12.33 -15.22
C TYR A 19 -16.55 12.21 -14.13
N GLY A 20 -16.40 13.25 -13.31
CA GLY A 20 -15.40 13.32 -12.24
C GLY A 20 -14.18 14.20 -12.57
N ASN A 21 -13.23 14.27 -11.63
CA ASN A 21 -11.99 15.04 -11.81
C ASN A 21 -10.90 14.14 -12.40
N ARG A 22 -10.44 14.52 -13.60
CA ARG A 22 -9.44 13.77 -14.36
C ARG A 22 -8.08 13.68 -13.66
N SER A 23 -7.64 14.76 -13.02
CA SER A 23 -6.35 14.80 -12.32
C SER A 23 -6.35 14.05 -10.99
N LEU A 24 -7.53 13.80 -10.40
CA LEU A 24 -7.63 12.94 -9.21
C LEU A 24 -7.38 11.47 -9.52
N LEU A 25 -7.51 11.04 -10.78
CA LEU A 25 -7.29 9.65 -11.17
C LEU A 25 -5.86 9.17 -10.86
N LYS A 26 -4.87 10.07 -10.99
CA LYS A 26 -3.47 9.77 -10.67
C LYS A 26 -3.24 9.50 -9.18
N SER A 27 -4.13 9.99 -8.31
CA SER A 27 -4.03 9.70 -6.86
C SER A 27 -4.36 8.25 -6.50
N GLU A 28 -5.09 7.54 -7.38
CA GLU A 28 -5.38 6.13 -7.23
C GLU A 28 -4.27 5.23 -7.78
N ASP A 29 -3.31 5.80 -8.52
CA ASP A 29 -2.19 5.06 -9.07
C ASP A 29 -1.19 4.69 -7.97
N ARG A 30 -0.98 3.38 -7.84
CA ARG A 30 -0.20 2.74 -6.77
C ARG A 30 1.27 2.59 -7.13
N THR A 31 1.64 2.88 -8.37
CA THR A 31 2.98 2.70 -8.94
C THR A 31 3.76 4.00 -9.05
N THR A 32 3.15 5.14 -8.69
CA THR A 32 3.78 6.45 -8.89
C THR A 32 4.92 6.68 -7.90
N ASN A 33 5.99 7.32 -8.39
CA ASN A 33 7.12 7.76 -7.57
C ASN A 33 6.84 9.08 -6.82
N GLU A 34 5.65 9.68 -7.01
CA GLU A 34 5.23 10.96 -6.43
C GLU A 34 4.35 10.74 -5.19
N LYS A 35 4.68 9.71 -4.40
CA LYS A 35 3.90 9.25 -3.24
C LYS A 35 3.49 10.40 -2.32
N GLU A 36 4.42 11.28 -1.95
CA GLU A 36 4.12 12.35 -1.00
C GLU A 36 3.18 13.45 -1.54
N TYR A 37 3.08 13.64 -2.85
CA TYR A 37 2.36 14.79 -3.45
C TYR A 37 1.02 14.45 -4.07
N ILE A 38 0.82 13.24 -4.62
CA ILE A 38 -0.41 12.94 -5.37
C ILE A 38 -1.11 11.69 -4.85
N ASP A 39 -0.43 10.81 -4.09
CA ASP A 39 -1.06 9.59 -3.60
C ASP A 39 -2.10 9.84 -2.48
N GLN A 40 -2.88 8.80 -2.20
CA GLN A 40 -3.94 8.82 -1.18
C GLN A 40 -3.42 9.29 0.20
N TYR A 41 -2.26 8.84 0.65
CA TYR A 41 -1.71 9.20 1.96
C TYR A 41 -1.19 10.63 1.98
N GLY A 42 -0.57 11.10 0.90
CA GLY A 42 -0.15 12.48 0.72
C GLY A 42 -1.33 13.45 0.77
N ILE A 43 -2.46 13.10 0.13
CA ILE A 43 -3.69 13.87 0.21
C ILE A 43 -4.21 13.92 1.65
N LEU A 44 -4.32 12.77 2.33
CA LEU A 44 -4.79 12.71 3.73
C LEU A 44 -3.92 13.56 4.67
N LYS A 45 -2.59 13.43 4.56
CA LYS A 45 -1.59 14.19 5.33
C LYS A 45 -1.77 15.70 5.15
N ARG A 46 -1.92 16.17 3.91
CA ARG A 46 -2.12 17.60 3.61
C ARG A 46 -3.49 18.12 4.03
N SER A 47 -4.51 17.27 4.01
CA SER A 47 -5.86 17.62 4.45
C SER A 47 -6.02 17.60 5.99
N GLY A 48 -5.00 17.19 6.74
CA GLY A 48 -5.08 17.02 8.19
C GLY A 48 -6.04 15.89 8.61
N ILE A 49 -6.34 14.96 7.70
CA ILE A 49 -7.18 13.80 7.98
C ILE A 49 -6.29 12.71 8.60
N ARG A 50 -6.72 12.18 9.74
CA ARG A 50 -6.00 11.09 10.41
C ARG A 50 -5.96 9.85 9.50
N ALA A 51 -4.77 9.33 9.26
CA ALA A 51 -4.51 8.05 8.61
C ALA A 51 -3.98 7.05 9.63
N PRO A 52 -4.02 5.72 9.33
CA PRO A 52 -3.36 4.72 10.16
C PRO A 52 -1.89 5.06 10.39
N ARG A 53 -1.37 4.75 11.59
CA ARG A 53 0.06 4.92 11.89
C ARG A 53 0.86 3.95 11.04
N GLU A 54 1.84 4.48 10.30
CA GLU A 54 2.83 3.69 9.59
C GLU A 54 3.90 3.22 10.58
N ILE A 55 4.29 1.95 10.50
CA ILE A 55 5.28 1.30 11.36
C ILE A 55 6.46 0.91 10.48
N SER A 56 7.68 1.28 10.87
CA SER A 56 8.87 0.89 10.11
C SER A 56 9.25 -0.57 10.40
N LEU A 57 10.00 -1.20 9.48
CA LEU A 57 10.50 -2.56 9.68
C LEU A 57 11.41 -2.69 10.92
N ASP A 58 12.11 -1.62 11.29
CA ASP A 58 12.98 -1.59 12.46
C ASP A 58 12.20 -1.43 13.78
N GLU A 59 10.89 -1.20 13.72
CA GLU A 59 9.99 -1.01 14.87
C GLU A 59 8.96 -2.15 15.01
N LEU A 60 9.17 -3.30 14.36
CA LEU A 60 8.26 -4.45 14.49
C LEU A 60 8.15 -4.95 15.94
N ASP A 61 9.14 -4.64 16.79
CA ASP A 61 9.16 -4.98 18.20
C ASP A 61 8.05 -4.27 19.00
N ILE A 62 7.41 -3.21 18.49
CA ILE A 62 6.26 -2.56 19.14
C ILE A 62 4.95 -3.33 18.94
N ILE A 63 4.96 -4.38 18.11
CA ILE A 63 3.78 -5.18 17.75
C ILE A 63 3.64 -6.38 18.69
N GLY A 64 2.44 -6.53 19.27
CA GLY A 64 2.09 -7.60 20.19
C GLY A 64 0.87 -7.27 21.04
N ILE A 65 0.12 -8.30 21.45
CA ILE A 65 -1.13 -8.18 22.23
C ILE A 65 -0.99 -7.23 23.43
N ASP A 66 0.16 -7.28 24.12
CA ASP A 66 0.46 -6.46 25.30
C ASP A 66 1.42 -5.28 25.00
N LYS A 67 1.58 -4.90 23.73
CA LYS A 67 2.48 -3.83 23.28
C LYS A 67 1.70 -2.61 22.77
N GLU A 68 2.44 -1.62 22.25
CA GLU A 68 1.85 -0.37 21.74
C GLU A 68 0.87 -0.62 20.59
N VAL A 69 1.20 -1.57 19.70
CA VAL A 69 0.35 -1.97 18.58
C VAL A 69 -0.05 -3.43 18.72
N PRO A 70 -1.31 -3.75 19.06
CA PRO A 70 -1.76 -5.14 19.20
C PRO A 70 -1.69 -5.95 17.90
N VAL A 71 -2.04 -5.31 16.78
CA VAL A 71 -2.11 -5.93 15.45
C VAL A 71 -1.70 -4.89 14.42
N ALA A 72 -0.89 -5.30 13.44
CA ALA A 72 -0.60 -4.50 12.26
C ALA A 72 -1.05 -5.22 10.98
N LEU A 73 -1.38 -4.43 9.96
CA LEU A 73 -1.69 -4.89 8.62
C LEU A 73 -0.50 -4.60 7.71
N VAL A 74 0.01 -5.64 7.07
CA VAL A 74 1.06 -5.54 6.05
C VAL A 74 0.41 -5.54 4.67
N LYS A 75 0.73 -4.51 3.88
CA LYS A 75 0.27 -4.32 2.51
C LYS A 75 1.47 -4.46 1.58
N VAL A 76 1.45 -5.49 0.72
CA VAL A 76 2.57 -5.81 -0.16
C VAL A 76 2.08 -6.01 -1.60
N GLN A 77 2.85 -5.54 -2.56
CA GLN A 77 2.54 -5.72 -3.98
C GLN A 77 2.79 -7.18 -4.39
N GLN A 78 1.90 -7.77 -5.19
CA GLN A 78 2.17 -9.12 -5.71
C GLN A 78 3.33 -9.11 -6.70
N ALA A 79 4.17 -10.15 -6.67
CA ALA A 79 5.36 -10.27 -7.51
C ALA A 79 5.04 -10.25 -9.02
N ASP A 80 4.05 -11.05 -9.43
CA ASP A 80 3.71 -11.23 -10.85
C ASP A 80 2.48 -10.39 -11.28
N ASN A 81 1.87 -9.63 -10.36
CA ASN A 81 0.69 -8.83 -10.63
C ASN A 81 0.78 -7.43 -9.96
N PRO A 82 1.36 -6.44 -10.64
CA PRO A 82 1.50 -5.07 -10.15
C PRO A 82 0.18 -4.33 -9.89
N LEU A 83 -0.96 -4.90 -10.29
CA LEU A 83 -2.28 -4.33 -10.03
C LEU A 83 -2.90 -4.86 -8.73
N GLU A 84 -2.43 -6.01 -8.23
CA GLU A 84 -2.98 -6.70 -7.06
C GLU A 84 -2.05 -6.65 -5.85
N ARG A 85 -2.64 -6.48 -4.67
CA ARG A 85 -1.89 -6.50 -3.41
C ARG A 85 -2.24 -7.76 -2.62
N ALA A 86 -1.22 -8.33 -2.00
CA ALA A 86 -1.42 -9.27 -0.92
C ALA A 86 -1.46 -8.51 0.41
N PHE A 87 -2.20 -9.08 1.35
CA PHE A 87 -2.44 -8.51 2.66
C PHE A 87 -2.28 -9.60 3.70
N PHE A 88 -1.64 -9.27 4.82
CA PHE A 88 -1.62 -10.13 5.99
C PHE A 88 -1.56 -9.32 7.27
N TYR A 89 -2.10 -9.92 8.34
CA TYR A 89 -2.06 -9.34 9.68
C TYR A 89 -0.88 -9.92 10.43
N ILE A 90 -0.22 -9.11 11.23
CA ILE A 90 0.86 -9.56 12.10
C ILE A 90 0.55 -9.21 13.55
N THR A 91 0.89 -10.13 14.44
CA THR A 91 0.73 -10.00 15.89
C THR A 91 2.05 -10.05 16.64
N SER A 92 3.16 -10.24 15.93
CA SER A 92 4.53 -10.14 16.45
C SER A 92 5.52 -9.98 15.28
N GLU A 93 6.77 -9.66 15.59
CA GLU A 93 7.87 -9.68 14.62
C GLU A 93 8.12 -11.08 14.04
N GLU A 94 8.01 -12.13 14.86
CA GLU A 94 8.14 -13.53 14.40
C GLU A 94 7.05 -13.89 13.39
N ASP A 95 5.79 -13.53 13.68
CA ASP A 95 4.64 -13.74 12.81
C ASP A 95 4.79 -13.02 11.45
N TYR A 96 5.42 -11.84 11.44
CA TYR A 96 5.77 -11.15 10.19
C TYR A 96 6.70 -12.01 9.31
N HIS A 97 7.77 -12.56 9.89
CA HIS A 97 8.71 -13.38 9.13
C HIS A 97 8.10 -14.69 8.66
N GLU A 98 7.33 -15.38 9.51
CA GLU A 98 6.65 -16.62 9.15
C GLU A 98 5.69 -16.42 7.97
N GLN A 99 4.87 -15.36 8.02
CA GLN A 99 3.91 -15.07 6.95
C GLN A 99 4.58 -14.60 5.67
N ALA A 100 5.63 -13.77 5.77
CA ALA A 100 6.42 -13.34 4.62
C ALA A 100 7.03 -14.55 3.89
N GLU A 101 7.67 -15.48 4.61
CA GLU A 101 8.22 -16.70 4.03
C GLU A 101 7.13 -17.60 3.42
N ALA A 102 5.99 -17.76 4.10
CA ALA A 102 4.87 -18.54 3.57
C ALA A 102 4.31 -17.96 2.27
N MET A 103 4.28 -16.63 2.13
CA MET A 103 3.85 -15.95 0.90
C MET A 103 4.90 -16.03 -0.21
N LYS A 104 6.19 -15.92 0.12
CA LYS A 104 7.30 -16.13 -0.82
C LYS A 104 7.31 -17.55 -1.37
N ALA A 105 7.09 -18.56 -0.53
CA ALA A 105 7.01 -19.95 -0.94
C ALA A 105 5.85 -20.22 -1.92
N LYS A 106 4.78 -19.42 -1.85
CA LYS A 106 3.64 -19.47 -2.78
C LYS A 106 3.86 -18.66 -4.06
N GLY A 107 5.00 -17.96 -4.18
CA GLY A 107 5.29 -17.06 -5.30
C GLY A 107 4.43 -15.79 -5.33
N LEU A 108 3.70 -15.49 -4.25
CA LEU A 108 2.81 -14.32 -4.21
C LEU A 108 3.59 -13.01 -4.08
N ILE A 109 4.69 -13.04 -3.34
CA ILE A 109 5.56 -11.90 -3.09
C ILE A 109 7.03 -12.33 -3.22
N ASN A 110 7.92 -11.37 -3.36
CA ASN A 110 9.37 -11.54 -3.36
C ASN A 110 10.04 -10.47 -2.48
N ASP A 111 11.35 -10.61 -2.25
CA ASP A 111 12.09 -9.69 -1.37
C ASP A 111 12.05 -8.23 -1.88
N GLN A 112 11.99 -8.02 -3.20
CA GLN A 112 11.86 -6.68 -3.78
C GLN A 112 10.51 -6.04 -3.43
N THR A 113 9.41 -6.77 -3.63
CA THR A 113 8.06 -6.28 -3.27
C THR A 113 7.89 -6.12 -1.76
N LEU A 114 8.54 -6.97 -0.97
CA LEU A 114 8.49 -6.92 0.49
C LEU A 114 9.25 -5.71 1.05
N ALA A 115 10.36 -5.32 0.41
CA ALA A 115 11.08 -4.09 0.77
C ALA A 115 10.25 -2.81 0.55
N GLU A 116 9.25 -2.86 -0.33
CA GLU A 116 8.30 -1.78 -0.57
C GLU A 116 6.98 -1.93 0.21
N ALA A 117 6.88 -2.97 1.05
CA ALA A 117 5.68 -3.24 1.83
C ALA A 117 5.43 -2.12 2.83
N ARG A 118 4.14 -1.81 3.02
CA ARG A 118 3.69 -0.81 3.98
C ARG A 118 3.06 -1.52 5.18
N ILE A 119 3.57 -1.25 6.37
CA ILE A 119 3.06 -1.82 7.63
C ILE A 119 2.30 -0.72 8.35
N GLU A 120 1.06 -1.01 8.72
CA GLU A 120 0.17 -0.03 9.35
C GLU A 120 -0.50 -0.62 10.58
N GLU A 121 -0.66 0.20 11.62
CA GLU A 121 -1.51 -0.12 12.75
C GLU A 121 -2.92 -0.51 12.27
N PHE A 122 -3.42 -1.64 12.75
CA PHE A 122 -4.78 -2.05 12.47
C PHE A 122 -5.74 -1.22 13.33
N GLY A 123 -6.43 -0.27 12.71
CA GLY A 123 -7.38 0.61 13.40
C GLY A 123 -8.61 -0.14 13.91
N TYR A 124 -8.93 0.08 15.19
CA TYR A 124 -10.22 -0.24 15.81
C TYR A 124 -11.16 0.97 15.79
#